data_AF-A0A925PPX2-F1
#
_entry.id   AF-A0A925PPX2-F1
#
_cell.length_a   1.000
_cell.length_b   1.000
_cell.length_c   1.000
_cell.angle_alpha   90.00
_cell.angle_beta   90.00
_cell.angle_gamma   90.00
#
_symmetry.space_group_name_H-M   'P 1'
#
loop_
_entity.id
_entity.type
_entity.pdbx_description
1 polymer ?
#
loop_
_entity_poly.entity_id
_entity_poly.type
_entity_poly.pdbx_seq_one_letter_code
_entity_poly.pdbx_strand_id
1 'polypeptide(L)' 'AQYGNMSSPTVWFVLEELLRNGIAAGEWCVMVAYGAGLSAHACLLRKT' A
#
# COMPACT_ATOMS: atom_id res chain seq x y z
N ALA A 1 4.91 6.50 -10.17
CA ALA A 1 6.39 6.62 -10.28
C ALA A 1 6.93 8.01 -9.90
N GLN A 2 6.10 8.98 -9.51
CA GLN A 2 6.50 10.40 -9.39
C GLN A 2 7.48 10.69 -8.24
N TYR A 3 7.51 9.87 -7.18
CA TYR A 3 8.22 10.19 -5.93
C TYR A 3 9.38 9.23 -5.59
N GLY A 4 9.61 8.19 -6.40
CA GLY A 4 10.62 7.16 -6.09
C GLY A 4 10.36 6.42 -4.77
N ASN A 5 11.42 5.83 -4.21
CA ASN A 5 11.37 5.20 -2.89
C ASN A 5 11.54 6.27 -1.80
N MET A 6 10.50 6.48 -1.00
CA MET A 6 10.48 7.44 0.11
C MET A 6 10.73 6.77 1.47
N SER A 7 11.10 5.48 1.49
CA SER A 7 11.10 4.62 2.67
C SER A 7 9.68 4.32 3.17
N SER A 8 9.45 4.29 4.48
CA SER A 8 8.18 3.91 5.10
C SER A 8 6.92 4.65 4.58
N PRO A 9 6.96 5.92 4.14
CA PRO A 9 5.79 6.60 3.57
C PRO A 9 5.33 6.07 2.21
N THR A 10 6.18 5.37 1.45
CA THR A 10 5.83 4.92 0.09
C THR A 10 4.54 4.10 0.07
N VAL A 11 4.35 3.21 1.04
CA VAL A 11 3.17 2.33 1.08
C VAL A 11 1.86 3.12 1.27
N TRP A 12 1.91 4.24 2.00
CA TRP A 12 0.75 5.09 2.24
C TRP A 12 0.36 5.90 1.00
N PHE A 13 1.35 6.44 0.28
CA PHE A 13 1.10 7.15 -0.98
C PHE A 13 0.54 6.23 -2.05
N VAL A 14 1.03 4.98 -2.12
CA VAL A 14 0.46 3.97 -3.02
C VAL A 14 -0.98 3.63 -2.61
N LEU A 15 -1.26 3.46 -1.32
CA LEU A 15 -2.64 3.22 -0.87
C LEU A 15 -3.58 4.38 -1.24
N GLU A 16 -3.14 5.63 -1.09
CA GLU A 16 -3.93 6.79 -1.50
C GLU A 16 -4.23 6.79 -3.00
N GLU A 17 -3.26 6.47 -3.85
CA GLU A 17 -3.44 6.34 -5.30
C GLU A 17 -4.45 5.23 -5.64
N LEU A 18 -4.36 4.09 -4.95
CA LEU A 18 -5.28 2.97 -5.12
C LEU A 18 -6.70 3.31 -4.65
N LEU A 19 -6.86 4.05 -3.54
CA LEU A 19 -8.18 4.47 -3.06
C LEU A 19 -8.87 5.40 -4.06
N ARG A 20 -8.11 6.28 -4.72
CA ARG A 20 -8.62 7.20 -5.75
C ARG A 20 -9.11 6.43 -6.97
N ASN A 21 -8.29 5.56 -7.57
CA ASN A 21 -8.59 5.00 -8.90
C ASN A 21 -8.26 3.51 -9.10
N GLY A 22 -7.73 2.80 -8.09
CA GLY A 22 -7.13 1.47 -8.26
C GLY A 22 -7.83 0.31 -7.57
N ILE A 23 -8.84 0.55 -6.71
CA ILE A 23 -9.62 -0.48 -6.00
C ILE A 23 -11.09 -0.09 -6.04
N ALA A 24 -11.98 -1.00 -6.41
CA ALA A 24 -13.43 -0.81 -6.38
C ALA A 24 -14.02 -1.08 -4.98
N ALA A 25 -15.22 -0.57 -4.72
CA ALA A 25 -15.92 -0.84 -3.46
C ALA A 25 -16.20 -2.36 -3.31
N GLY A 26 -15.98 -2.88 -2.12
CA GLY A 26 -16.09 -4.31 -1.80
C GLY A 26 -14.85 -5.14 -2.13
N GLU A 27 -13.89 -4.61 -2.89
CA GLU A 27 -12.66 -5.34 -3.21
C GLU A 27 -11.67 -5.39 -2.05
N TRP A 28 -10.94 -6.49 -2.00
CA TRP A 28 -9.86 -6.71 -1.04
C TRP A 28 -8.53 -6.22 -1.60
N CYS A 29 -7.70 -5.67 -0.73
CA CYS A 29 -6.34 -5.23 -1.03
C CYS A 29 -5.39 -5.71 0.06
N VAL A 30 -4.23 -6.22 -0.33
CA VAL A 30 -3.15 -6.53 0.61
C VAL A 30 -2.08 -5.45 0.49
N MET A 31 -1.91 -4.69 1.56
CA MET A 31 -0.83 -3.73 1.68
C MET A 31 0.39 -4.44 2.28
N VAL A 32 1.54 -4.37 1.61
CA VAL A 32 2.79 -5.03 2.06
C VAL A 32 3.94 -4.04 2.06
N ALA A 33 4.74 -4.03 3.13
CA ALA A 33 5.97 -3.27 3.24
C ALA A 33 7.12 -4.15 3.76
N TYR A 34 8.33 -3.85 3.30
CA TYR A 34 9.55 -4.59 3.65
C TYR A 34 10.56 -3.69 4.35
N GLY A 35 11.35 -4.27 5.25
CA GLY A 35 12.31 -3.53 6.07
C GLY A 35 13.58 -4.31 6.40
N ALA A 36 14.38 -3.74 7.29
CA ALA A 36 15.62 -4.35 7.77
C ALA A 36 15.38 -5.74 8.39
N GLY A 37 16.39 -6.61 8.30
CA GLY A 37 16.29 -7.98 8.82
C GLY A 37 15.43 -8.90 7.95
N LEU A 38 15.24 -8.58 6.67
CA LEU A 38 14.36 -9.31 5.76
C LEU A 38 12.92 -9.43 6.31
N SER A 39 12.47 -8.37 6.99
CA SER A 39 11.15 -8.32 7.60
C SER A 39 10.10 -7.89 6.58
N ALA A 40 8.90 -8.47 6.70
CA ALA A 40 7.72 -8.10 5.92
C ALA A 40 6.55 -7.85 6.86
N HIS A 41 5.84 -6.75 6.63
CA HIS A 41 4.62 -6.39 7.35
C HIS A 41 3.48 -6.31 6.34
N ALA A 42 2.36 -6.96 6.63
CA ALA A 42 1.20 -7.01 5.75
C ALA A 42 -0.10 -6.62 6.48
N CYS A 43 -1.01 -5.97 5.76
CA CYS A 43 -2.34 -5.63 6.24
C CYS A 43 -3.37 -5.95 5.16
N LEU A 44 -4.42 -6.71 5.52
CA LEU A 44 -5.56 -6.98 4.65
C LEU A 44 -6.60 -5.88 4.83
N LEU A 45 -6.93 -5.19 3.75
CA LEU A 45 -7.85 -4.06 3.70
C LEU A 45 -9.03 -4.40 2.80
N ARG A 46 -10.20 -3.85 3.11
CA ARG A 46 -11.37 -3.87 2.21
C ARG A 46 -11.87 -2.46 1.99
N LYS A 47 -12.03 -2.05 0.74
CA LYS A 47 -12.64 -0.75 0.43
C LYS A 47 -14.15 -0.85 0.69
N THR A 48 -14.65 -0.01 1.58
CA THR A 48 -16.09 0.10 1.88
C THR A 48 -16.80 0.92 0.83
#